data_AF-R5IZL2-F1
#
_entry.id   AF-R5IZL2-F1
#
_cell.length_a   1.000
_cell.length_b   1.000
_cell.length_c   1.000
_cell.angle_alpha   90.00
_cell.angle_beta   90.00
_cell.angle_gamma   90.00
#
_symmetry.space_group_name_H-M   'P 1'
#
loop_
_entity.id
_entity.type
_entity.pdbx_description
1 polymer ?
#
loop_
_entity_poly.entity_id
_entity_poly.type
_entity_poly.pdbx_seq_one_letter_code
_entity_poly.pdbx_strand_id
1 'polypeptide(L)'
;MDDLTSGYNIAEILTLESDFINMLGFTHAETDTYLRYVLDKYTGSQERYDEIWQLIVNNYDGYRFSPKGEKLFNATILTYFLKKFAVNKGEVPEEMIDENLRTDIGWLRRLTLSLENSKAMLDALVIDNELYYNVADLSSKFNKQKFFDKNFYPVSLFYLGMTTLFNDYRMMLPNLTMRSIYMDYYNVLNRIDGGAMRYAPVYERFTQERDFESLVQSTSVISNRLCEIISNNTSASSLRRYSTRSMKISSVALSSSWYPAI
;
A
#
# COMPACT_ATOMS: atom_id res chain seq x y z
N MET A 1 -3.79 -31.93 3.43
CA MET A 1 -3.36 -31.65 2.04
C MET A 1 -2.22 -30.67 2.20
N ASP A 2 -1.01 -31.21 2.34
CA ASP A 2 0.06 -30.58 3.14
C ASP A 2 1.00 -29.71 2.32
N ASP A 3 0.82 -29.65 1.01
CA ASP A 3 1.50 -28.73 0.12
C ASP A 3 0.54 -28.39 -1.03
N LEU A 4 0.38 -27.09 -1.34
CA LEU A 4 -0.36 -26.66 -2.54
C LEU A 4 0.36 -27.05 -3.84
N THR A 5 1.62 -27.46 -3.73
CA THR A 5 2.55 -27.70 -4.83
C THR A 5 2.99 -29.17 -4.94
N SER A 6 2.61 -30.06 -4.01
CA SER A 6 3.10 -31.47 -4.00
C SER A 6 2.55 -32.33 -5.13
N GLY A 7 1.46 -31.89 -5.78
CA GLY A 7 0.88 -32.56 -6.95
C GLY A 7 1.61 -32.27 -8.27
N TYR A 8 2.53 -31.29 -8.29
CA TYR A 8 3.14 -30.75 -9.50
C TYR A 8 4.68 -30.86 -9.48
N ASN A 9 5.21 -32.00 -9.03
CA ASN A 9 6.66 -32.29 -9.04
C ASN A 9 7.30 -32.39 -10.44
N ILE A 10 6.53 -32.10 -11.50
CA ILE A 10 6.97 -32.01 -12.90
C ILE A 10 7.16 -30.56 -13.36
N ALA A 11 6.84 -29.58 -12.51
CA ALA A 11 7.02 -28.16 -12.81
C ALA A 11 8.01 -27.52 -11.83
N GLU A 12 8.79 -26.58 -12.36
CA GLU A 12 9.72 -25.75 -11.62
C GLU A 12 9.07 -24.39 -11.34
N ILE A 13 9.20 -23.89 -10.11
CA ILE A 13 8.65 -22.59 -9.72
C ILE A 13 9.75 -21.55 -9.92
N LEU A 14 9.67 -20.80 -11.02
CA LEU A 14 10.66 -19.78 -11.39
C LEU A 14 10.40 -18.39 -10.77
N THR A 15 9.30 -18.22 -10.03
CA THR A 15 8.80 -16.91 -9.57
C THR A 15 9.85 -16.08 -8.81
N LEU A 16 10.79 -16.71 -8.10
CA LEU A 16 11.83 -16.00 -7.32
C LEU A 16 13.24 -16.13 -7.93
N GLU A 17 13.36 -16.71 -9.12
CA GLU A 17 14.63 -16.80 -9.84
C GLU A 17 15.01 -15.43 -10.41
N SER A 18 16.26 -15.01 -10.22
CA SER A 18 16.71 -13.64 -10.52
C SER A 18 16.40 -13.19 -11.94
N ASP A 19 16.52 -14.11 -12.89
CA ASP A 19 16.39 -13.84 -14.32
C ASP A 19 14.92 -13.69 -14.74
N PHE A 20 13.98 -14.14 -13.90
CA PHE A 20 12.54 -14.13 -14.18
C PHE A 20 11.76 -13.15 -13.30
N ILE A 21 12.38 -12.58 -12.26
CA ILE A 21 11.71 -11.66 -11.32
C ILE A 21 11.02 -10.49 -12.02
N ASN A 22 11.63 -9.96 -13.07
CA ASN A 22 11.06 -8.83 -13.81
C ASN A 22 9.74 -9.19 -14.52
N MET A 23 9.44 -10.48 -14.74
CA MET A 23 8.16 -10.92 -15.31
C MET A 23 6.97 -10.76 -14.34
N LEU A 24 7.21 -10.45 -13.07
CA LEU A 24 6.16 -10.27 -12.07
C LEU A 24 5.50 -8.89 -12.11
N GLY A 25 6.01 -7.97 -12.92
CA GLY A 25 5.50 -6.61 -13.03
C GLY A 25 6.02 -5.93 -14.29
N PHE A 26 5.95 -4.60 -14.30
CA PHE A 26 6.63 -3.80 -15.32
C PHE A 26 7.85 -3.13 -14.71
N THR A 27 8.95 -3.17 -15.44
CA THR A 27 10.13 -2.35 -15.14
C THR A 27 9.82 -0.86 -15.35
N HIS A 28 10.70 0.01 -14.84
CA HIS A 28 10.59 1.44 -15.08
C HIS A 28 10.71 1.78 -16.58
N ALA A 29 11.59 1.09 -17.32
CA ALA A 29 11.78 1.32 -18.75
C ALA A 29 10.56 0.92 -19.58
N GLU A 30 9.93 -0.22 -19.27
CA GLU A 30 8.69 -0.65 -19.91
C GLU A 30 7.54 0.31 -19.60
N THR A 31 7.44 0.76 -18.34
CA THR A 31 6.41 1.70 -17.91
C THR A 31 6.58 3.07 -18.57
N ASP A 32 7.82 3.58 -18.70
CA ASP A 32 8.13 4.81 -19.43
C ASP A 32 7.65 4.71 -20.88
N THR A 33 8.03 3.62 -21.57
CA THR A 33 7.65 3.38 -22.96
C THR A 33 6.13 3.34 -23.11
N TYR A 34 5.45 2.65 -22.19
CA TYR A 34 3.99 2.51 -22.26
C TYR A 34 3.28 3.84 -21.98
N LEU A 35 3.70 4.61 -20.97
CA LEU A 35 3.13 5.91 -20.66
C LEU A 35 3.29 6.87 -21.84
N ARG A 36 4.48 6.94 -22.44
CA ARG A 36 4.73 7.77 -23.63
C ARG A 36 3.79 7.41 -24.77
N TYR A 37 3.65 6.11 -25.06
CA TYR A 37 2.73 5.63 -26.09
C TYR A 37 1.28 6.06 -25.81
N VAL A 38 0.83 5.93 -24.56
CA VAL A 38 -0.54 6.31 -24.17
C VAL A 38 -0.75 7.82 -24.31
N LEU A 39 0.20 8.64 -23.87
CA LEU A 39 0.12 10.10 -24.04
C LEU A 39 0.07 10.49 -25.51
N ASP A 40 1.03 10.05 -26.32
CA ASP A 40 1.07 10.39 -27.75
C ASP A 40 -0.22 9.98 -28.48
N LYS A 41 -0.77 8.81 -28.14
CA LYS A 41 -1.94 8.26 -28.83
C LYS A 41 -3.25 8.89 -28.39
N TYR A 42 -3.42 9.19 -27.10
CA TYR A 42 -4.71 9.57 -26.54
C TYR A 42 -4.83 11.06 -26.17
N THR A 43 -3.71 11.76 -25.98
CA THR A 43 -3.68 13.22 -25.73
C THR A 43 -3.01 13.99 -26.87
N GLY A 44 -2.13 13.34 -27.64
CA GLY A 44 -1.34 13.98 -28.69
C GLY A 44 -0.21 14.87 -28.15
N SER A 45 0.10 14.78 -26.85
CA SER A 45 1.10 15.62 -26.20
C SER A 45 1.79 14.89 -25.03
N GLN A 46 3.10 15.11 -24.90
CA GLN A 46 3.92 14.64 -23.76
C GLN A 46 3.99 15.66 -22.61
N GLU A 47 3.29 16.80 -22.69
CA GLU A 47 3.39 17.89 -21.71
C GLU A 47 3.10 17.44 -20.26
N ARG A 48 2.15 16.53 -20.09
CA ARG A 48 1.77 15.97 -18.78
C ARG A 48 2.60 14.75 -18.37
N TYR A 49 3.65 14.39 -19.11
CA TYR A 49 4.44 13.19 -18.82
C TYR A 49 4.96 13.19 -17.38
N ASP A 50 5.61 14.28 -16.93
CA ASP A 50 6.22 14.33 -15.59
C ASP A 50 5.16 14.23 -14.48
N GLU A 51 4.01 14.89 -14.66
CA GLU A 51 2.88 14.85 -13.75
C GLU A 51 2.36 13.40 -13.59
N ILE A 52 2.03 12.75 -14.71
CA ILE A 52 1.47 11.40 -14.71
C ILE A 52 2.53 10.37 -14.29
N TRP A 53 3.79 10.58 -14.65
CA TRP A 53 4.89 9.71 -14.21
C TRP A 53 5.03 9.72 -12.70
N GLN A 54 5.11 10.90 -12.08
CA GLN A 54 5.16 11.01 -10.61
C GLN A 54 3.93 10.40 -9.96
N LEU A 55 2.76 10.60 -10.57
CA LEU A 55 1.51 10.02 -10.10
C LEU A 55 1.57 8.49 -10.04
N ILE A 56 1.94 7.83 -11.14
CA ILE A 56 2.01 6.36 -11.18
C ILE A 56 3.16 5.80 -10.36
N VAL A 57 4.30 6.49 -10.26
CA VAL A 57 5.42 6.10 -9.40
C VAL A 57 4.97 6.08 -7.93
N ASN A 58 4.33 7.15 -7.46
CA ASN A 58 3.93 7.24 -6.05
C ASN A 58 2.86 6.20 -5.66
N ASN A 59 1.99 5.82 -6.62
CA ASN A 59 0.86 4.95 -6.34
C ASN A 59 1.09 3.49 -6.69
N TYR A 60 1.91 3.17 -7.70
CA TYR A 60 1.94 1.83 -8.29
C TYR A 60 3.34 1.20 -8.39
N ASP A 61 4.43 1.98 -8.26
CA ASP A 61 5.80 1.44 -8.13
C ASP A 61 6.02 0.81 -6.73
N GLY A 62 7.17 0.17 -6.53
CA GLY A 62 7.69 -0.15 -5.22
C GLY A 62 7.80 -1.65 -4.95
N TYR A 63 7.31 -2.49 -5.85
CA TYR A 63 7.34 -3.94 -5.67
C TYR A 63 8.72 -4.50 -6.00
N ARG A 64 9.37 -5.04 -4.98
CA ARG A 64 10.63 -5.78 -5.01
C ARG A 64 10.41 -7.21 -4.56
N PHE A 65 10.82 -8.17 -5.39
CA PHE A 65 10.69 -9.61 -5.13
C PHE A 65 12.00 -10.32 -4.78
N SER A 66 13.14 -9.62 -4.92
CA SER A 66 14.46 -10.03 -4.45
C SER A 66 15.14 -8.84 -3.78
N PRO A 67 15.92 -9.02 -2.70
CA PRO A 67 16.64 -7.92 -2.07
C PRO A 67 17.53 -7.13 -3.05
N LYS A 68 18.08 -7.81 -4.06
CA LYS A 68 18.93 -7.21 -5.11
C LYS A 68 18.18 -6.86 -6.39
N GLY A 69 16.92 -7.27 -6.54
CA GLY A 69 16.10 -6.98 -7.70
C GLY A 69 15.76 -5.49 -7.81
N GLU A 70 15.46 -5.04 -9.03
CA GLU A 70 14.90 -3.69 -9.21
C GLU A 70 13.46 -3.62 -8.68
N LYS A 71 12.94 -2.38 -8.57
CA LYS A 71 11.53 -2.17 -8.24
C LYS A 71 10.70 -2.26 -9.52
N LEU A 72 9.56 -2.91 -9.39
CA LEU A 72 8.60 -3.12 -10.45
C LEU A 72 7.29 -2.41 -10.08
N PHE A 73 6.60 -1.98 -11.13
CA PHE A 73 5.21 -1.58 -11.05
C PHE A 73 4.33 -2.83 -10.99
N ASN A 74 3.28 -2.79 -10.17
CA ASN A 74 2.26 -3.82 -10.24
C ASN A 74 1.52 -3.74 -11.58
N ALA A 75 1.65 -4.78 -12.39
CA ALA A 75 1.11 -4.81 -13.75
C ALA A 75 -0.41 -4.63 -13.80
N THR A 76 -1.15 -5.20 -12.85
CA THR A 76 -2.61 -5.11 -12.81
C THR A 76 -3.07 -3.68 -12.56
N ILE A 77 -2.51 -3.02 -11.54
CA ILE A 77 -2.94 -1.67 -11.14
C ILE A 77 -2.52 -0.64 -12.18
N LEU A 78 -1.29 -0.74 -12.68
CA LEU A 78 -0.79 0.15 -13.72
C LEU A 78 -1.63 0.01 -15.01
N THR A 79 -1.94 -1.23 -15.41
CA THR A 79 -2.77 -1.46 -16.61
C THR A 79 -4.19 -0.93 -16.42
N TYR A 80 -4.77 -1.09 -15.23
CA TYR A 80 -6.07 -0.49 -14.89
C TYR A 80 -6.04 1.04 -15.09
N PHE A 81 -5.04 1.71 -14.51
CA PHE A 81 -4.87 3.16 -14.60
C PHE A 81 -4.72 3.60 -16.06
N LEU A 82 -3.76 3.03 -16.79
CA LEU A 82 -3.49 3.41 -18.18
C LEU A 82 -4.68 3.17 -19.10
N LYS A 83 -5.43 2.08 -18.88
CA LYS A 83 -6.68 1.80 -19.60
C LYS A 83 -7.71 2.90 -19.33
N LYS A 84 -7.93 3.28 -18.07
CA LYS A 84 -8.89 4.32 -17.70
C LYS A 84 -8.48 5.68 -18.27
N PHE A 85 -7.22 6.04 -18.11
CA PHE A 85 -6.65 7.26 -18.67
C PHE A 85 -6.85 7.36 -20.18
N ALA A 86 -6.61 6.26 -20.91
CA ALA A 86 -6.86 6.20 -22.36
C ALA A 86 -8.35 6.35 -22.72
N VAL A 87 -9.26 5.65 -22.00
CA VAL A 87 -10.72 5.75 -22.21
C VAL A 87 -11.24 7.16 -21.92
N ASN A 88 -10.65 7.83 -20.92
CA ASN A 88 -10.99 9.18 -20.51
C ASN A 88 -10.29 10.25 -21.36
N LYS A 89 -9.65 9.88 -22.47
CA LYS A 89 -8.97 10.80 -23.40
C LYS A 89 -7.87 11.64 -22.74
N GLY A 90 -7.11 11.04 -21.84
CA GLY A 90 -6.00 11.72 -21.16
C GLY A 90 -6.34 12.31 -19.80
N GLU A 91 -7.54 12.07 -19.29
CA GLU A 91 -7.89 12.50 -17.94
C GLU A 91 -7.58 11.42 -16.90
N VAL A 92 -7.04 11.87 -15.77
CA VAL A 92 -6.76 11.02 -14.61
C VAL A 92 -8.09 10.44 -14.10
N PRO A 93 -8.20 9.13 -13.88
CA PRO A 93 -9.42 8.55 -13.32
C PRO A 93 -9.69 9.06 -11.91
N GLU A 94 -10.95 9.35 -11.61
CA GLU A 94 -11.40 9.69 -10.24
C GLU A 94 -11.05 8.58 -9.24
N GLU A 95 -11.29 7.32 -9.64
CA GLU A 95 -10.94 6.14 -8.85
C GLU A 95 -9.55 5.63 -9.25
N MET A 96 -8.57 5.90 -8.39
CA MET A 96 -7.17 5.49 -8.57
C MET A 96 -6.88 4.03 -8.16
N ILE A 97 -7.82 3.38 -7.47
CA ILE A 97 -7.66 2.04 -6.91
C ILE A 97 -8.69 1.11 -7.55
N ASP A 98 -8.23 0.05 -8.21
CA ASP A 98 -9.10 -1.01 -8.69
C ASP A 98 -9.81 -1.69 -7.50
N GLU A 99 -11.13 -1.84 -7.58
CA GLU A 99 -11.93 -2.56 -6.57
C GLU A 99 -11.40 -3.98 -6.32
N ASN A 100 -10.81 -4.62 -7.34
CA ASN A 100 -10.21 -5.94 -7.21
C ASN A 100 -9.03 -6.00 -6.22
N LEU A 101 -8.38 -4.86 -5.94
CA LEU A 101 -7.31 -4.77 -4.95
C LEU A 101 -7.84 -4.58 -3.53
N ARG A 102 -9.05 -4.04 -3.39
CA ARG A 102 -9.70 -3.82 -2.10
C ARG A 102 -10.15 -5.16 -1.56
N THR A 103 -9.19 -5.91 -1.01
CA THR A 103 -9.50 -7.21 -0.43
C THR A 103 -10.39 -6.98 0.80
N ASP A 104 -11.45 -7.75 0.97
CA ASP A 104 -12.37 -7.59 2.10
C ASP A 104 -11.59 -7.60 3.44
N ILE A 105 -11.86 -6.68 4.36
CA ILE A 105 -11.25 -6.68 5.70
C ILE A 105 -11.49 -8.01 6.45
N GLY A 106 -12.57 -8.72 6.12
CA GLY A 106 -12.82 -10.08 6.56
C GLY A 106 -11.71 -11.05 6.17
N TRP A 107 -11.01 -10.84 5.06
CA TRP A 107 -9.85 -11.61 4.65
C TRP A 107 -8.67 -11.42 5.61
N LEU A 108 -8.35 -10.20 6.02
CA LEU A 108 -7.26 -9.91 6.97
C LEU A 108 -7.54 -10.54 8.33
N ARG A 109 -8.79 -10.52 8.77
CA ARG A 109 -9.23 -11.21 9.98
C ARG A 109 -9.11 -12.73 9.86
N ARG A 110 -9.42 -13.28 8.68
CA ARG A 110 -9.22 -14.72 8.38
C ARG A 110 -7.73 -15.09 8.38
N LEU A 111 -6.87 -14.24 7.82
CA LEU A 111 -5.41 -14.46 7.84
C LEU A 111 -4.88 -14.50 9.28
N THR A 112 -5.30 -13.54 10.10
CA THR A 112 -4.71 -13.31 11.42
C THR A 112 -5.35 -14.13 12.55
N LEU A 113 -6.47 -14.79 12.28
CA LEU A 113 -7.24 -15.67 13.17
C LEU A 113 -7.78 -15.03 14.47
N SER A 114 -7.28 -13.86 14.86
CA SER A 114 -7.72 -13.11 16.03
C SER A 114 -7.66 -11.60 15.80
N LEU A 115 -8.55 -10.87 16.48
CA LEU A 115 -8.60 -9.41 16.40
C LEU A 115 -7.32 -8.76 16.93
N GLU A 116 -6.73 -9.34 17.98
CA GLU A 116 -5.47 -8.86 18.57
C GLU A 116 -4.33 -8.94 17.56
N ASN A 117 -4.20 -10.09 16.86
CA ASN A 117 -3.20 -10.26 15.82
C ASN A 117 -3.45 -9.32 14.63
N SER A 118 -4.72 -9.12 14.23
CA SER A 118 -5.06 -8.14 13.19
C SER A 118 -4.58 -6.74 13.58
N LYS A 119 -4.84 -6.30 14.83
CA LYS A 119 -4.42 -4.99 15.32
C LYS A 119 -2.91 -4.84 15.33
N ALA A 120 -2.20 -5.79 15.93
CA ALA A 120 -0.74 -5.73 16.04
C ALA A 120 -0.06 -5.68 14.67
N MET A 121 -0.56 -6.45 13.70
CA MET A 121 -0.04 -6.44 12.33
C MET A 121 -0.34 -5.13 11.60
N LEU A 122 -1.57 -4.61 11.72
CA LEU A 122 -1.93 -3.33 11.12
C LEU A 122 -1.16 -2.16 11.75
N ASP A 123 -0.97 -2.17 13.07
CA ASP A 123 -0.09 -1.20 13.75
C ASP A 123 1.32 -1.24 13.14
N ALA A 124 1.93 -2.42 13.04
CA ALA A 124 3.28 -2.54 12.49
C ALA A 124 3.38 -2.03 11.03
N LEU A 125 2.37 -2.30 10.19
CA LEU A 125 2.37 -1.89 8.77
C LEU A 125 2.00 -0.42 8.55
N VAL A 126 0.95 0.07 9.19
CA VAL A 126 0.43 1.43 8.96
C VAL A 126 1.31 2.46 9.67
N ILE A 127 1.80 2.11 10.86
CA ILE A 127 2.46 3.05 11.74
C ILE A 127 3.98 2.95 11.59
N ASP A 128 4.51 1.74 11.76
CA ASP A 128 5.95 1.52 11.80
C ASP A 128 6.49 1.28 10.37
N ASN A 129 5.62 0.91 9.43
CA ASN A 129 5.91 0.55 8.05
C ASN A 129 6.96 -0.56 7.93
N GLU A 130 6.90 -1.53 8.83
CA GLU A 130 7.83 -2.65 8.81
C GLU A 130 7.21 -3.93 9.39
N LEU A 131 7.55 -5.04 8.75
CA LEU A 131 7.32 -6.39 9.26
C LEU A 131 8.63 -7.18 9.14
N TYR A 132 9.09 -7.75 10.25
CA TYR A 132 10.29 -8.59 10.26
C TYR A 132 9.98 -9.97 9.70
N TYR A 133 10.89 -10.48 8.88
CA TYR A 133 10.77 -11.81 8.27
C TYR A 133 12.13 -12.49 8.19
N ASN A 134 12.13 -13.78 7.88
CA ASN A 134 13.35 -14.54 7.58
C ASN A 134 13.38 -14.90 6.08
N VAL A 135 14.48 -14.58 5.41
CA VAL A 135 14.67 -14.87 3.98
C VAL A 135 14.50 -16.36 3.65
N ALA A 136 14.90 -17.25 4.56
CA ALA A 136 14.74 -18.69 4.36
C ALA A 136 13.27 -19.12 4.18
N ASP A 137 12.34 -18.35 4.73
CA ASP A 137 10.91 -18.63 4.63
C ASP A 137 10.31 -18.26 3.27
N LEU A 138 10.98 -17.40 2.48
CA LEU A 138 10.60 -17.09 1.09
C LEU A 138 10.93 -18.23 0.11
N SER A 139 11.98 -18.99 0.36
CA SER A 139 12.42 -20.08 -0.53
C SER A 139 11.91 -21.45 -0.09
N SER A 140 11.47 -21.59 1.17
CA SER A 140 10.89 -22.84 1.65
C SER A 140 9.54 -23.11 0.98
N LYS A 141 9.17 -24.39 0.76
CA LYS A 141 7.82 -24.75 0.30
C LYS A 141 6.79 -24.17 1.27
N PHE A 142 6.20 -23.04 0.87
CA PHE A 142 5.29 -22.31 1.73
C PHE A 142 3.96 -23.05 1.73
N ASN A 143 3.72 -23.80 2.80
CA ASN A 143 2.53 -24.63 2.92
C ASN A 143 1.37 -23.87 3.59
N LYS A 144 0.15 -24.42 3.46
CA LYS A 144 -1.08 -23.80 3.98
C LYS A 144 -1.07 -23.58 5.49
N GLN A 145 -0.31 -24.36 6.26
CA GLN A 145 -0.27 -24.23 7.71
C GLN A 145 0.53 -23.00 8.13
N LYS A 146 1.70 -22.78 7.51
CA LYS A 146 2.51 -21.57 7.71
C LYS A 146 1.74 -20.30 7.33
N PHE A 147 0.87 -20.37 6.32
CA PHE A 147 0.12 -19.22 5.81
C PHE A 147 -0.65 -18.43 6.90
N PHE A 148 -1.20 -19.12 7.90
CA PHE A 148 -2.01 -18.50 8.97
C PHE A 148 -1.24 -18.31 10.28
N ASP A 149 0.03 -18.70 10.33
CA ASP A 149 0.89 -18.51 11.50
C ASP A 149 1.39 -17.06 11.57
N LYS A 150 1.28 -16.48 12.76
CA LYS A 150 1.71 -15.11 13.06
C LYS A 150 3.16 -14.82 12.66
N ASN A 151 4.06 -15.78 12.82
CA ASN A 151 5.47 -15.61 12.46
C ASN A 151 5.67 -15.49 10.94
N PHE A 152 4.68 -15.90 10.15
CA PHE A 152 4.72 -15.95 8.70
C PHE A 152 3.80 -14.93 8.03
N TYR A 153 3.06 -14.11 8.77
CA TYR A 153 2.26 -13.02 8.19
C TYR A 153 3.02 -12.14 7.18
N PRO A 154 4.28 -11.72 7.42
CA PRO A 154 5.02 -10.96 6.42
C PRO A 154 5.11 -11.72 5.09
N VAL A 155 5.50 -13.00 5.13
CA VAL A 155 5.64 -13.87 3.96
C VAL A 155 4.28 -14.13 3.29
N SER A 156 3.22 -14.38 4.07
CA SER A 156 1.86 -14.54 3.55
C SER A 156 1.39 -13.30 2.80
N LEU A 157 1.61 -12.12 3.39
CA LEU A 157 1.25 -10.84 2.77
C LEU A 157 2.08 -10.56 1.51
N PHE A 158 3.35 -10.94 1.50
CA PHE A 158 4.21 -10.83 0.32
C PHE A 158 3.66 -11.66 -0.85
N TYR A 159 3.31 -12.93 -0.62
CA TYR A 159 2.74 -13.79 -1.68
C TYR A 159 1.37 -13.34 -2.19
N LEU A 160 0.63 -12.57 -1.38
CA LEU A 160 -0.62 -11.96 -1.80
C LEU A 160 -0.44 -10.62 -2.52
N GLY A 161 0.80 -10.15 -2.70
CA GLY A 161 1.09 -8.86 -3.32
C GLY A 161 0.70 -7.66 -2.45
N MET A 162 0.59 -7.84 -1.13
CA MET A 162 0.21 -6.79 -0.17
C MET A 162 1.42 -6.06 0.42
N THR A 163 2.53 -6.77 0.56
CA THR A 163 3.80 -6.21 1.05
C THR A 163 4.91 -6.53 0.09
N THR A 164 6.05 -5.89 0.29
CA THR A 164 7.23 -6.02 -0.54
C THR A 164 8.51 -6.02 0.30
N LEU A 165 9.62 -6.49 -0.28
CA LEU A 165 10.92 -6.51 0.40
C LEU A 165 11.47 -5.09 0.50
N PHE A 166 11.77 -4.64 1.72
CA PHE A 166 12.54 -3.41 1.94
C PHE A 166 14.04 -3.72 1.95
N ASN A 167 14.43 -4.76 2.70
CA ASN A 167 15.78 -5.30 2.77
C ASN A 167 15.72 -6.78 3.20
N ASP A 168 16.87 -7.40 3.49
CA ASP A 168 16.97 -8.82 3.88
C ASP A 168 16.24 -9.19 5.18
N TYR A 169 15.71 -8.21 5.92
CA TYR A 169 15.17 -8.42 7.26
C TYR A 169 13.74 -7.90 7.43
N ARG A 170 13.30 -7.00 6.55
CA ARG A 170 12.04 -6.28 6.69
C ARG A 170 11.27 -6.21 5.37
N MET A 171 9.97 -6.38 5.50
CA MET A 171 8.97 -6.09 4.49
C MET A 171 8.20 -4.81 4.83
N MET A 172 7.63 -4.17 3.83
CA MET A 172 6.83 -2.94 3.99
C MET A 172 5.69 -2.86 2.97
N LEU A 173 4.84 -1.83 3.10
CA LEU A 173 3.87 -1.49 2.06
C LEU A 173 4.58 -0.81 0.88
N PRO A 174 4.35 -1.24 -0.37
CA PRO A 174 5.14 -0.82 -1.54
C PRO A 174 4.92 0.64 -1.94
N ASN A 175 3.69 1.16 -1.80
CA ASN A 175 3.29 2.47 -2.35
C ASN A 175 2.09 3.07 -1.61
N LEU A 176 1.67 4.26 -2.05
CA LEU A 176 0.54 4.99 -1.47
C LEU A 176 -0.79 4.24 -1.62
N THR A 177 -1.02 3.53 -2.73
CA THR A 177 -2.24 2.73 -2.91
C THR A 177 -2.37 1.66 -1.82
N MET A 178 -1.32 0.88 -1.56
CA MET A 178 -1.34 -0.12 -0.50
C MET A 178 -1.41 0.51 0.90
N ARG A 179 -0.78 1.67 1.12
CA ARG A 179 -0.94 2.44 2.37
C ARG A 179 -2.37 2.87 2.61
N SER A 180 -3.05 3.41 1.59
CA SER A 180 -4.44 3.83 1.70
C SER A 180 -5.35 2.67 2.05
N ILE A 181 -5.21 1.54 1.35
CA ILE A 181 -5.99 0.32 1.60
C ILE A 181 -5.80 -0.16 3.06
N TYR A 182 -4.56 -0.21 3.54
CA TYR A 182 -4.28 -0.64 4.91
C TYR A 182 -4.72 0.36 5.97
N MET A 183 -4.70 1.65 5.65
CA MET A 183 -5.25 2.70 6.52
C MET A 183 -6.78 2.57 6.66
N ASP A 184 -7.49 2.25 5.58
CA ASP A 184 -8.93 1.99 5.63
C ASP A 184 -9.24 0.79 6.54
N TYR A 185 -8.47 -0.29 6.43
CA TYR A 185 -8.60 -1.43 7.34
C TYR A 185 -8.34 -1.04 8.80
N TYR A 186 -7.31 -0.23 9.04
CA TYR A 186 -6.98 0.28 10.36
C TYR A 186 -8.15 1.07 10.96
N ASN A 187 -8.75 1.96 10.17
CA ASN A 187 -9.86 2.80 10.58
C ASN A 187 -11.10 1.97 10.93
N VAL A 188 -11.50 1.07 10.04
CA VAL A 188 -12.66 0.17 10.25
C VAL A 188 -12.44 -0.68 11.51
N LEU A 189 -11.25 -1.25 11.69
CA LEU A 189 -10.98 -2.17 12.79
C LEU A 189 -10.92 -1.46 14.14
N ASN A 190 -10.40 -0.23 14.17
CA ASN A 190 -10.37 0.61 15.37
C ASN A 190 -11.64 1.45 15.57
N ARG A 191 -12.66 1.30 14.72
CA ARG A 191 -13.89 2.10 14.72
C ARG A 191 -13.61 3.60 14.72
N ILE A 192 -12.57 3.98 13.99
CA ILE A 192 -12.26 5.38 13.71
C ILE A 192 -13.19 5.74 12.57
N ASP A 193 -14.33 6.36 12.90
CA ASP A 193 -15.16 6.98 11.87
C ASP A 193 -14.28 7.99 11.13
N GLY A 194 -14.12 7.78 9.81
CA GLY A 194 -13.29 8.62 8.95
C GLY A 194 -13.67 10.10 9.00
N GLY A 195 -14.83 10.42 9.58
CA GLY A 195 -15.17 11.77 10.01
C GLY A 195 -15.14 12.79 8.88
N ALA A 196 -15.20 12.36 7.61
CA ALA A 196 -14.97 13.21 6.45
C ALA A 196 -15.92 14.43 6.47
N MET A 197 -17.18 14.24 6.86
CA MET A 197 -18.16 15.32 7.05
C MET A 197 -17.74 16.36 8.10
N ARG A 198 -17.00 15.96 9.14
CA ARG A 198 -16.52 16.87 10.19
C ARG A 198 -15.40 17.78 9.70
N TYR A 199 -14.67 17.34 8.68
CA TYR A 199 -13.57 18.09 8.08
C TYR A 199 -13.97 18.77 6.76
N ALA A 200 -15.14 18.47 6.21
CA ALA A 200 -15.69 19.12 5.01
C ALA A 200 -15.61 20.66 5.08
N PRO A 201 -15.93 21.34 6.21
CA PRO A 201 -15.81 22.81 6.30
C PRO A 201 -14.37 23.34 6.31
N VAL A 202 -13.38 22.50 6.63
CA VAL A 202 -11.95 22.83 6.57
C VAL A 202 -11.43 22.65 5.14
N TYR A 203 -11.84 21.57 4.49
CA TYR A 203 -11.51 21.30 3.09
C TYR A 203 -12.16 22.30 2.13
N GLU A 204 -13.44 22.66 2.35
CA GLU A 204 -14.11 23.71 1.58
C GLU A 204 -13.36 25.04 1.65
N ARG A 205 -12.91 25.43 2.85
CA ARG A 205 -12.07 26.63 3.05
C ARG A 205 -10.72 26.52 2.36
N PHE A 206 -10.05 25.36 2.41
CA PHE A 206 -8.81 25.18 1.68
C PHE A 206 -8.99 25.31 0.16
N THR A 207 -10.02 24.67 -0.41
CA THR A 207 -10.27 24.72 -1.85
C THR A 207 -10.67 26.13 -2.32
N GLN A 208 -11.41 26.88 -1.49
CA GLN A 208 -11.86 28.24 -1.81
C GLN A 208 -10.80 29.32 -1.53
N GLU A 209 -10.05 29.19 -0.43
CA GLU A 209 -9.19 30.25 0.11
C GLU A 209 -7.69 29.93 -0.02
N ARG A 210 -7.33 28.71 -0.43
CA ARG A 210 -5.95 28.17 -0.47
C ARG A 210 -5.19 28.28 0.85
N ASP A 211 -5.91 28.26 1.98
CA ASP A 211 -5.33 28.35 3.31
C ASP A 211 -4.78 27.00 3.80
N PHE A 212 -3.47 26.82 3.64
CA PHE A 212 -2.74 25.65 4.11
C PHE A 212 -2.69 25.53 5.65
N GLU A 213 -2.79 26.64 6.39
CA GLU A 213 -2.54 26.68 7.83
C GLU A 213 -3.69 26.02 8.62
N SER A 214 -4.93 26.26 8.19
CA SER A 214 -6.13 25.58 8.71
C SER A 214 -6.11 24.06 8.51
N LEU A 215 -5.53 23.59 7.39
CA LEU A 215 -5.41 22.17 7.07
C LEU A 215 -4.35 21.49 7.96
N VAL A 216 -3.21 22.15 8.19
CA VAL A 216 -2.17 21.70 9.12
C VAL A 216 -2.65 21.66 10.58
N GLN A 217 -3.47 22.63 11.01
CA GLN A 217 -4.06 22.60 12.35
C GLN A 217 -5.07 21.46 12.53
N SER A 218 -5.89 21.15 11.52
CA SER A 218 -6.84 20.04 11.58
C SER A 218 -6.14 18.67 11.66
N THR A 219 -5.00 18.51 10.99
CA THR A 219 -4.20 17.28 11.01
C THR A 219 -3.46 17.08 12.32
N SER A 220 -3.17 18.17 13.04
CA SER A 220 -2.70 18.16 14.43
C SER A 220 -3.75 17.58 15.39
N VAL A 221 -5.04 17.87 15.16
CA VAL A 221 -6.17 17.31 15.95
C VAL A 221 -6.37 15.81 15.66
N ILE A 222 -6.22 15.39 14.40
CA ILE A 222 -6.21 13.97 14.00
C ILE A 222 -5.03 13.24 14.67
N SER A 223 -3.85 13.86 14.66
CA SER A 223 -2.64 13.38 15.38
C SER A 223 -2.93 13.17 16.86
N ASN A 224 -3.58 14.15 17.51
CA ASN A 224 -3.88 14.11 18.95
C ASN A 224 -4.95 13.05 19.32
N ARG A 225 -5.95 12.79 18.48
CA ARG A 225 -6.94 11.72 18.73
C ARG A 225 -6.42 10.32 18.42
N LEU A 226 -5.61 10.16 17.37
CA LEU A 226 -4.86 8.92 17.15
C LEU A 226 -3.90 8.68 18.32
N CYS A 227 -3.27 9.74 18.86
CA CYS A 227 -2.51 9.69 20.11
C CYS A 227 -3.34 9.19 21.30
N GLU A 228 -4.58 9.68 21.49
CA GLU A 228 -5.47 9.19 22.56
C GLU A 228 -5.83 7.70 22.37
N ILE A 229 -6.17 7.27 21.16
CA ILE A 229 -6.55 5.87 20.85
C ILE A 229 -5.35 4.92 21.00
N ILE A 230 -4.14 5.36 20.60
CA ILE A 230 -2.89 4.62 20.76
C ILE A 230 -2.48 4.56 22.24
N SER A 231 -2.62 5.66 22.98
CA SER A 231 -2.31 5.73 24.42
C SER A 231 -3.20 4.85 25.29
N ASN A 232 -4.47 4.65 24.91
CA ASN A 232 -5.41 3.78 25.61
C ASN A 232 -5.16 2.27 25.36
N ASN A 233 -4.36 1.90 24.35
CA ASN A 233 -4.06 0.51 23.97
C ASN A 233 -2.61 0.07 24.22
N THR A 234 -1.75 0.91 24.82
CA THR A 234 -0.37 0.56 25.16
C THR A 234 -0.06 0.77 26.63
N SER A 235 0.52 -0.24 27.28
CA SER A 235 1.05 -0.13 28.64
C SER A 235 2.24 0.85 28.69
N ALA A 236 2.38 1.54 29.84
CA ALA A 236 3.08 2.82 30.05
C ALA A 236 4.60 2.88 29.77
N SER A 237 5.20 1.91 29.08
CA SER A 237 6.66 1.75 28.98
C SER A 237 7.32 2.21 27.67
N SER A 238 6.64 2.92 26.76
CA SER A 238 7.25 3.25 25.45
C SER A 238 7.18 4.72 24.99
N LEU A 239 7.15 5.69 25.92
CA LEU A 239 6.90 7.13 25.68
C LEU A 239 7.78 7.84 24.63
N ARG A 240 8.97 7.33 24.27
CA ARG A 240 9.82 7.92 23.20
C ARG A 240 9.44 7.53 21.77
N ARG A 241 8.72 6.43 21.55
CA ARG A 241 8.26 6.01 20.22
C ARG A 241 7.01 6.77 19.74
N TYR A 242 6.29 7.44 20.64
CA TYR A 242 4.97 8.08 20.39
C TYR A 242 5.01 9.33 19.50
N SER A 243 6.01 10.20 19.64
CA SER A 243 6.10 11.45 18.87
C SER A 243 6.33 11.19 17.37
N THR A 244 7.18 10.23 17.03
CA THR A 244 7.45 9.82 15.64
C THR A 244 6.28 9.04 15.04
N ARG A 245 5.53 8.33 15.89
CA ARG A 245 4.31 7.56 15.56
C ARG A 245 3.17 8.46 15.08
N SER A 246 2.92 9.54 15.83
CA SER A 246 1.85 10.49 15.55
C SER A 246 2.04 11.25 14.23
N MET A 247 3.27 11.72 13.95
CA MET A 247 3.58 12.43 12.70
C MET A 247 3.46 11.54 11.46
N LYS A 248 3.88 10.28 11.53
CA LYS A 248 3.80 9.34 10.39
C LYS A 248 2.36 9.02 10.01
N ILE A 249 1.50 8.71 10.98
CA ILE A 249 0.08 8.40 10.69
C ILE A 249 -0.65 9.64 10.17
N SER A 250 -0.38 10.83 10.73
CA SER A 250 -0.92 12.09 10.20
C SER A 250 -0.48 12.36 8.75
N SER A 251 0.80 12.10 8.41
CA SER A 251 1.29 12.25 7.03
C SER A 251 0.66 11.24 6.04
N VAL A 252 0.37 10.02 6.50
CA VAL A 252 -0.24 8.97 5.67
C VAL A 252 -1.74 9.22 5.47
N ALA A 253 -2.46 9.58 6.53
CA ALA A 253 -3.86 10.00 6.47
C ALA A 253 -4.06 11.23 5.58
N LEU A 254 -3.09 12.15 5.59
CA LEU A 254 -3.00 13.24 4.62
C LEU A 254 -2.76 12.69 3.21
N SER A 255 -1.75 11.86 2.97
CA SER A 255 -1.52 11.34 1.60
C SER A 255 -2.69 10.54 1.00
N SER A 256 -3.52 9.86 1.82
CA SER A 256 -4.70 9.11 1.37
C SER A 256 -5.96 9.97 1.20
N SER A 257 -6.00 11.17 1.80
CA SER A 257 -7.09 12.13 1.63
C SER A 257 -6.82 13.15 0.52
N TRP A 258 -5.65 13.08 -0.11
CA TRP A 258 -5.20 13.96 -1.18
C TRP A 258 -5.29 13.26 -2.55
N TYR A 259 -6.52 12.98 -2.98
CA TYR A 259 -6.91 13.13 -4.39
C TYR A 259 -8.22 13.93 -4.42
N PRO A 260 -8.15 15.27 -4.27
CA PRO A 260 -9.21 16.08 -4.85
C PRO A 260 -9.07 15.93 -6.37
N ALA A 261 -10.14 15.46 -7.01
CA ALA A 261 -10.34 15.64 -8.44
C ALA A 261 -10.06 17.11 -8.79
N ILE A 262 -8.99 17.34 -9.55
CA ILE A 262 -8.80 18.57 -10.33
C ILE A 262 -8.85 18.12 -11.78
#